data_AF-A0A9W9U7Y3-F1
#
_entry.id   AF-A0A9W9U7Y3-F1
#
_cell.length_a   1.000
_cell.length_b   1.000
_cell.length_c   1.000
_cell.angle_alpha   90.00
_cell.angle_beta   90.00
_cell.angle_gamma   90.00
#
_symmetry.space_group_name_H-M   'P 1'
#
loop_
_entity.id
_entity.type
_entity.pdbx_description
1 polymer ?
#
loop_
_entity_poly.entity_id
_entity_poly.type
_entity_poly.pdbx_seq_one_letter_code
_entity_poly.pdbx_strand_id
1 'polypeptide(L)'
;MGYHRDPSHLPGISPFAGEMRRRAWATILQGDILISTQMGMPRMIKDWQCDTVEARNLNDSDFDEDCLELPLSRPETEITTVSHLVARRRIFAALGAIVDFTASVRPVAYDEIMRLDRILHDAEAMVPAYLRMKAMAAAVTDPPQVIMHRLFLRLMFHKGQIMLHCKYLSPNQATSSDGHTSYIHSRSSCIEAALGILGIQRILDEETGPDGQLCMIRWRASSFMKHEFLTATMLLCFLA
;
A
#
# COMPACT_ATOMS: atom_id res chain seq x y z
N MET A 1 9.46 -22.88 12.29
CA MET A 1 8.71 -21.81 11.59
C MET A 1 9.61 -21.24 10.50
N GLY A 2 9.17 -21.27 9.23
CA GLY A 2 9.93 -20.84 8.05
C GLY A 2 9.00 -20.24 6.99
N TYR A 3 8.08 -19.36 7.41
CA TYR A 3 7.01 -18.82 6.55
C TYR A 3 7.54 -17.88 5.45
N HIS A 4 8.75 -17.37 5.63
CA HIS A 4 9.51 -16.64 4.61
C HIS A 4 10.00 -17.54 3.47
N ARG A 5 9.90 -18.87 3.64
CA ARG A 5 10.22 -19.87 2.63
C ARG A 5 8.96 -20.34 1.93
N ASP A 6 8.97 -20.41 0.59
CA ASP A 6 7.84 -20.93 -0.14
C ASP A 6 7.59 -22.40 0.22
N PRO A 7 6.35 -22.78 0.53
CA PRO A 7 5.99 -24.15 0.84
C PRO A 7 6.38 -25.18 -0.23
N SER A 8 6.46 -24.78 -1.50
CA SER A 8 6.87 -25.69 -2.59
C SER A 8 8.33 -26.14 -2.48
N HIS A 9 9.17 -25.41 -1.74
CA HIS A 9 10.56 -25.76 -1.50
C HIS A 9 10.76 -26.61 -0.23
N LEU A 10 9.69 -26.92 0.51
CA LEU A 10 9.76 -27.57 1.80
C LEU A 10 9.03 -28.92 1.78
N PRO A 11 9.66 -30.02 2.23
CA PRO A 11 9.01 -31.31 2.26
C PRO A 11 7.90 -31.38 3.32
N GLY A 12 6.85 -32.15 3.05
CA GLY A 12 5.82 -32.51 4.03
C GLY A 12 4.82 -31.41 4.38
N ILE A 13 4.72 -30.34 3.58
CA ILE A 13 3.68 -29.32 3.74
C ILE A 13 2.52 -29.65 2.79
N SER A 14 1.31 -29.80 3.33
CA SER A 14 0.11 -29.99 2.52
C SER A 14 -0.21 -28.74 1.69
N PRO A 15 -0.94 -28.87 0.56
CA PRO A 15 -1.33 -27.72 -0.27
C PRO A 15 -2.09 -26.65 0.53
N PHE A 16 -3.05 -27.06 1.37
CA PHE A 16 -3.77 -26.18 2.28
C PHE A 16 -2.83 -25.41 3.22
N ALA A 17 -1.96 -26.12 3.95
CA ALA A 17 -1.04 -25.50 4.89
C ALA A 17 -0.06 -24.57 4.17
N GLY A 18 0.33 -24.91 2.93
CA GLY A 18 1.15 -24.07 2.09
C GLY A 18 0.47 -22.74 1.75
N GLU A 19 -0.77 -22.79 1.26
CA GLU A 19 -1.52 -21.58 0.94
C GLU A 19 -1.80 -20.71 2.17
N MET A 20 -2.15 -21.31 3.30
CA MET A 20 -2.31 -20.59 4.57
C MET A 20 -1.02 -19.88 5.00
N ARG A 21 0.14 -20.53 4.82
CA ARG A 21 1.45 -19.91 5.09
C ARG A 21 1.74 -18.73 4.17
N ARG A 22 1.42 -18.83 2.87
CA ARG A 22 1.58 -17.71 1.91
C ARG A 22 0.74 -16.51 2.31
N ARG A 23 -0.54 -16.73 2.67
CA ARG A 23 -1.45 -15.66 3.14
C ARG A 23 -0.96 -15.00 4.43
N ALA A 24 -0.52 -15.80 5.40
CA ALA A 24 0.04 -15.30 6.65
C ALA A 24 1.33 -14.50 6.40
N TRP A 25 2.23 -15.01 5.56
CA TRP A 25 3.48 -14.33 5.23
C TRP A 25 3.25 -13.00 4.50
N ALA A 26 2.34 -12.94 3.53
CA ALA A 26 1.98 -11.70 2.85
C ALA A 26 1.45 -10.64 3.85
N THR A 27 0.67 -11.06 4.83
CA THR A 27 0.18 -10.17 5.91
C THR A 27 1.32 -9.66 6.78
N ILE A 28 2.27 -10.53 7.14
CA ILE A 28 3.47 -10.14 7.91
C ILE A 28 4.31 -9.12 7.16
N LEU A 29 4.55 -9.35 5.86
CA LEU A 29 5.32 -8.43 5.01
C LEU A 29 4.66 -7.06 4.91
N GLN A 30 3.34 -7.02 4.71
CA GLN A 30 2.59 -5.76 4.69
C GLN A 30 2.67 -5.05 6.06
N GLY A 31 2.57 -5.81 7.16
CA GLY A 31 2.69 -5.29 8.53
C GLY A 31 4.04 -4.66 8.82
N ASP A 32 5.14 -5.32 8.44
CA ASP A 32 6.51 -4.79 8.59
C ASP A 32 6.66 -3.44 7.88
N ILE A 33 6.20 -3.33 6.63
CA ILE A 33 6.25 -2.08 5.87
C ILE A 33 5.40 -0.98 6.54
N LEU A 34 4.16 -1.28 6.95
CA LEU A 34 3.28 -0.30 7.60
C LEU A 34 3.86 0.23 8.91
N ILE A 35 4.34 -0.67 9.77
CA ILE A 35 4.83 -0.31 11.10
C ILE A 35 6.16 0.44 10.97
N SER A 36 7.10 -0.05 10.16
CA SER A 36 8.38 0.63 9.94
C SER A 36 8.20 2.03 9.36
N THR A 37 7.33 2.18 8.36
CA THR A 37 7.04 3.51 7.78
C THR A 37 6.35 4.45 8.76
N GLN A 38 5.46 3.95 9.62
CA GLN A 38 4.81 4.75 10.66
C GLN A 38 5.82 5.22 11.71
N MET A 39 6.83 4.41 12.03
CA MET A 39 7.86 4.73 13.02
C MET A 39 9.05 5.51 12.43
N GLY A 40 9.06 5.77 11.11
CA GLY A 40 10.20 6.40 10.43
C GLY A 40 11.46 5.52 10.41
N MET A 41 11.29 4.20 10.49
CA MET A 41 12.36 3.21 10.58
C MET A 41 12.51 2.44 9.26
N PRO A 42 13.70 1.87 8.96
CA PRO A 42 13.84 0.90 7.89
C PRO A 42 12.95 -0.34 8.14
N ARG A 43 12.42 -0.95 7.07
CA ARG A 43 11.73 -2.25 7.18
C ARG A 43 12.69 -3.38 7.56
N MET A 44 12.23 -4.35 8.34
CA MET A 44 13.06 -5.46 8.84
C MET A 44 13.26 -6.56 7.80
N ILE A 45 12.18 -6.92 7.11
CA ILE A 45 12.17 -8.01 6.12
C ILE A 45 12.66 -7.43 4.81
N LYS A 46 13.72 -7.98 4.24
CA LYS A 46 14.24 -7.62 2.91
C LYS A 46 13.84 -8.67 1.87
N ASP A 47 13.76 -8.26 0.61
CA ASP A 47 13.28 -9.15 -0.47
C ASP A 47 14.19 -10.37 -0.67
N TRP A 48 15.50 -10.26 -0.40
CA TRP A 48 16.43 -11.39 -0.49
C TRP A 48 16.29 -12.40 0.66
N GLN A 49 15.51 -12.08 1.70
CA GLN A 49 15.30 -12.95 2.87
C GLN A 49 14.08 -13.87 2.70
N CYS A 50 13.29 -13.70 1.64
CA CYS A 50 12.10 -14.49 1.40
C CYS A 50 12.02 -14.98 -0.06
N ASP A 51 11.45 -16.17 -0.27
CA ASP A 51 11.18 -16.73 -1.60
C ASP A 51 9.71 -17.14 -1.77
N THR A 52 8.86 -16.84 -0.79
CA THR A 52 7.41 -17.09 -0.80
C THR A 52 6.73 -16.41 -1.99
N VAL A 53 5.97 -17.18 -2.78
CA VAL A 53 5.22 -16.63 -3.92
C VAL A 53 3.88 -16.03 -3.48
N GLU A 54 3.15 -15.43 -4.42
CA GLU A 54 1.81 -14.90 -4.15
C GLU A 54 0.83 -15.98 -3.69
N ALA A 55 -0.02 -15.63 -2.73
CA ALA A 55 -1.19 -16.42 -2.38
C ALA A 55 -2.15 -16.47 -3.58
N ARG A 56 -2.83 -17.60 -3.79
CA ARG A 56 -3.84 -17.72 -4.85
C ARG A 56 -5.08 -16.93 -4.48
N ASN A 57 -5.70 -16.29 -5.47
CA ASN A 57 -6.98 -15.60 -5.31
C ASN A 57 -8.11 -16.66 -5.21
N LEU A 58 -8.32 -17.18 -4.01
CA LEU A 58 -9.29 -18.25 -3.69
C LEU A 58 -10.11 -17.84 -2.46
N ASN A 59 -11.38 -18.22 -2.43
CA ASN A 59 -12.18 -18.14 -1.22
C ASN A 59 -11.72 -19.18 -0.20
N ASP A 60 -12.00 -18.92 1.08
CA ASP A 60 -11.69 -19.87 2.16
C ASP A 60 -12.52 -21.16 2.03
N SER A 61 -13.65 -21.10 1.32
CA SER A 61 -14.50 -22.25 1.01
C SER A 61 -14.07 -23.02 -0.25
N ASP A 62 -13.05 -22.55 -0.99
CA ASP A 62 -12.63 -23.21 -2.24
C ASP A 62 -11.73 -24.43 -1.98
N PHE A 63 -11.16 -24.57 -0.78
CA PHE A 63 -10.22 -25.62 -0.41
C PHE A 63 -10.17 -25.77 1.12
N ASP A 64 -9.81 -26.96 1.60
CA ASP A 64 -9.75 -27.33 3.02
C ASP A 64 -8.51 -28.19 3.32
N GLU A 65 -8.37 -28.67 4.56
CA GLU A 65 -7.23 -29.46 5.01
C GLU A 65 -7.02 -30.77 4.23
N ASP A 66 -8.08 -31.30 3.62
CA ASP A 66 -8.08 -32.58 2.91
C ASP A 66 -7.71 -32.43 1.43
N CYS A 67 -7.53 -31.20 0.93
CA CYS A 67 -7.16 -30.96 -0.46
C CYS A 67 -5.76 -31.54 -0.81
N LEU A 68 -5.72 -32.37 -1.86
CA LEU A 68 -4.48 -32.95 -2.38
C LEU A 68 -3.74 -32.01 -3.34
N GLU A 69 -4.45 -31.04 -3.90
CA GLU A 69 -3.90 -29.96 -4.72
C GLU A 69 -4.75 -28.70 -4.55
N LEU A 70 -4.13 -27.53 -4.74
CA LEU A 70 -4.85 -26.26 -4.70
C LEU A 70 -5.61 -26.04 -6.02
N PRO A 71 -6.85 -25.53 -5.96
CA PRO A 71 -7.57 -25.05 -7.14
C PRO A 71 -6.81 -23.94 -7.87
N LEU A 72 -7.08 -23.80 -9.17
CA LEU A 72 -6.53 -22.69 -9.96
C LEU A 72 -6.93 -21.35 -9.35
N SER A 73 -6.01 -20.39 -9.33
CA SER A 73 -6.30 -19.04 -8.87
C SER A 73 -7.41 -18.43 -9.73
N ARG A 74 -8.42 -17.84 -9.09
CA ARG A 74 -9.47 -17.10 -9.79
C ARG A 74 -8.88 -15.83 -10.41
N PRO A 75 -9.45 -15.32 -11.52
CA PRO A 75 -9.04 -14.04 -12.09
C PRO A 75 -9.12 -12.91 -11.05
N GLU A 76 -8.21 -11.93 -11.12
CA GLU A 76 -8.22 -10.80 -10.19
C GLU A 76 -9.47 -9.92 -10.30
N THR A 77 -10.25 -10.05 -11.38
CA THR A 77 -11.55 -9.39 -11.55
C THR A 77 -12.64 -9.97 -10.64
N GLU A 78 -12.42 -11.16 -10.09
CA GLU A 78 -13.34 -11.84 -9.20
C GLU A 78 -12.95 -11.60 -7.73
N ILE A 79 -13.94 -11.18 -6.94
CA ILE A 79 -13.77 -10.86 -5.52
C ILE A 79 -13.81 -12.15 -4.70
N THR A 80 -12.77 -12.37 -3.90
CA THR A 80 -12.60 -13.47 -2.96
C THR A 80 -12.26 -12.95 -1.56
N THR A 81 -12.24 -13.85 -0.57
CA THR A 81 -11.84 -13.55 0.81
C THR A 81 -10.45 -12.89 0.91
N VAL A 82 -9.53 -13.20 -0.01
CA VAL A 82 -8.15 -12.67 -0.03
C VAL A 82 -7.85 -11.69 -1.15
N SER A 83 -8.84 -11.28 -1.96
CA SER A 83 -8.58 -10.36 -3.07
C SER A 83 -7.93 -9.04 -2.65
N HIS A 84 -8.30 -8.52 -1.47
CA HIS A 84 -7.67 -7.32 -0.94
C HIS A 84 -6.18 -7.52 -0.60
N LEU A 85 -5.79 -8.72 -0.15
CA LEU A 85 -4.40 -9.07 0.16
C LEU A 85 -3.57 -9.15 -1.13
N VAL A 86 -4.12 -9.82 -2.15
CA VAL A 86 -3.53 -9.96 -3.49
C VAL A 86 -3.38 -8.60 -4.17
N ALA A 87 -4.46 -7.81 -4.24
CA ALA A 87 -4.46 -6.50 -4.89
C ALA A 87 -3.48 -5.50 -4.26
N ARG A 88 -3.21 -5.63 -2.95
CA ARG A 88 -2.24 -4.78 -2.23
C ARG A 88 -0.78 -5.09 -2.59
N ARG A 89 -0.48 -6.31 -3.07
CA ARG A 89 0.91 -6.78 -3.26
C ARG A 89 1.77 -5.78 -4.02
N ARG A 90 1.30 -5.28 -5.16
CA ARG A 90 2.07 -4.43 -6.07
C ARG A 90 2.40 -3.07 -5.44
N ILE A 91 1.41 -2.45 -4.81
CA ILE A 91 1.59 -1.20 -4.06
C ILE A 91 2.58 -1.41 -2.92
N PHE A 92 2.48 -2.51 -2.18
CA PHE A 92 3.38 -2.79 -1.06
C PHE A 92 4.81 -3.14 -1.50
N ALA A 93 4.97 -3.81 -2.64
CA ALA A 93 6.30 -4.04 -3.23
C ALA A 93 6.96 -2.70 -3.60
N ALA A 94 6.21 -1.80 -4.25
CA ALA A 94 6.70 -0.45 -4.56
C ALA A 94 7.05 0.33 -3.28
N LEU A 95 6.18 0.30 -2.27
CA LEU A 95 6.44 0.94 -0.98
C LEU A 95 7.66 0.35 -0.27
N GLY A 96 7.86 -0.97 -0.29
CA GLY A 96 9.04 -1.61 0.29
C GLY A 96 10.33 -1.10 -0.35
N ALA A 97 10.35 -0.97 -1.68
CA ALA A 97 11.47 -0.40 -2.41
C ALA A 97 11.69 1.09 -2.07
N ILE A 98 10.62 1.89 -1.94
CA ILE A 98 10.69 3.29 -1.52
C ILE A 98 11.21 3.41 -0.09
N VAL A 99 10.80 2.55 0.84
CA VAL A 99 11.29 2.52 2.23
C VAL A 99 12.79 2.25 2.26
N ASP A 100 13.24 1.23 1.55
CA ASP A 100 14.67 0.89 1.49
C ASP A 100 15.48 2.03 0.85
N PHE A 101 14.93 2.65 -0.18
CA PHE A 101 15.52 3.79 -0.86
C PHE A 101 15.64 5.02 0.04
N THR A 102 14.55 5.40 0.72
CA THR A 102 14.50 6.59 1.58
C THR A 102 15.32 6.42 2.86
N ALA A 103 15.51 5.19 3.33
CA ALA A 103 16.40 4.87 4.45
C ALA A 103 17.90 4.90 4.07
N SER A 104 18.24 4.97 2.78
CA SER A 104 19.63 5.02 2.33
C SER A 104 20.27 6.37 2.65
N VAL A 105 21.41 6.34 3.33
CA VAL A 105 22.25 7.53 3.59
C VAL A 105 23.13 7.93 2.39
N ARG A 106 23.15 7.12 1.33
CA ARG A 106 23.97 7.38 0.15
C ARG A 106 23.31 8.47 -0.70
N PRO A 107 24.09 9.38 -1.31
CA PRO A 107 23.57 10.28 -2.33
C PRO A 107 22.95 9.46 -3.46
N VAL A 108 21.76 9.86 -3.92
CA VAL A 108 21.08 9.19 -5.02
C VAL A 108 20.67 10.19 -6.08
N ALA A 109 20.88 9.81 -7.34
CA ALA A 109 20.45 10.58 -8.50
C ALA A 109 18.92 10.74 -8.53
N TYR A 110 18.47 11.88 -9.06
CA TYR A 110 17.04 12.17 -9.21
C TYR A 110 16.32 11.18 -10.14
N ASP A 111 17.03 10.64 -11.14
CA ASP A 111 16.48 9.65 -12.06
C ASP A 111 15.97 8.38 -11.37
N GLU A 112 16.60 7.99 -10.26
CA GLU A 112 16.20 6.82 -9.49
C GLU A 112 14.90 7.09 -8.72
N ILE A 113 14.66 8.33 -8.32
CA ILE A 113 13.39 8.75 -7.72
C ILE A 113 12.30 8.70 -8.77
N MET A 114 12.55 9.22 -9.97
CA MET A 114 11.60 9.12 -11.07
C MET A 114 11.35 7.67 -11.47
N ARG A 115 12.35 6.78 -11.35
CA ARG A 115 12.17 5.35 -11.58
C ARG A 115 11.23 4.71 -10.56
N LEU A 116 11.42 4.99 -9.26
CA LEU A 116 10.53 4.51 -8.21
C LEU A 116 9.12 5.11 -8.29
N ASP A 117 9.02 6.37 -8.72
CA ASP A 117 7.75 7.06 -8.94
C ASP A 117 6.94 6.34 -10.03
N ARG A 118 7.57 5.99 -11.16
CA ARG A 118 6.95 5.19 -12.21
C ARG A 118 6.49 3.82 -11.70
N ILE A 119 7.32 3.13 -10.93
CA ILE A 119 6.96 1.82 -10.36
C ILE A 119 5.73 1.93 -9.45
N LEU A 120 5.63 2.99 -8.66
CA LEU A 120 4.48 3.24 -7.79
C LEU A 120 3.20 3.51 -8.61
N HIS A 121 3.29 4.31 -9.67
CA HIS A 121 2.16 4.58 -10.58
C HIS A 121 1.74 3.32 -11.36
N ASP A 122 2.68 2.53 -11.86
CA ASP A 122 2.40 1.26 -12.53
C ASP A 122 1.68 0.30 -11.57
N ALA A 123 2.14 0.23 -10.31
CA ALA A 123 1.47 -0.57 -9.27
C ALA A 123 0.04 -0.10 -9.01
N GLU A 124 -0.22 1.21 -9.03
CA GLU A 124 -1.56 1.77 -8.90
C GLU A 124 -2.46 1.45 -10.10
N ALA A 125 -1.92 1.53 -11.32
CA ALA A 125 -2.64 1.21 -12.54
C ALA A 125 -3.10 -0.26 -12.57
N MET A 126 -2.31 -1.16 -11.97
CA MET A 126 -2.63 -2.58 -11.83
C MET A 126 -3.67 -2.89 -10.74
N VAL A 127 -4.13 -1.92 -9.96
CA VAL A 127 -5.21 -2.15 -8.99
C VAL A 127 -6.49 -2.56 -9.74
N PRO A 128 -7.16 -3.67 -9.37
CA PRO A 128 -8.38 -4.12 -10.00
C PRO A 128 -9.49 -3.06 -9.97
N ALA A 129 -10.30 -2.98 -11.02
CA ALA A 129 -11.30 -1.92 -11.19
C ALA A 129 -12.26 -1.76 -10.00
N TYR A 130 -12.70 -2.85 -9.37
CA TYR A 130 -13.58 -2.80 -8.20
C TYR A 130 -12.88 -2.30 -6.92
N LEU A 131 -11.54 -2.24 -6.90
CA LEU A 131 -10.71 -1.68 -5.82
C LEU A 131 -10.10 -0.31 -6.17
N ARG A 132 -10.41 0.25 -7.33
CA ARG A 132 -10.05 1.63 -7.64
C ARG A 132 -10.98 2.61 -6.93
N MET A 133 -10.42 3.74 -6.51
CA MET A 133 -11.18 4.80 -5.87
C MET A 133 -12.26 5.35 -6.83
N LYS A 134 -13.47 5.52 -6.32
CA LYS A 134 -14.58 6.19 -7.04
C LYS A 134 -15.34 7.08 -6.07
N ALA A 135 -16.15 8.01 -6.60
CA ALA A 135 -16.96 8.91 -5.79
C ALA A 135 -17.94 8.12 -4.89
N MET A 136 -18.19 8.62 -3.67
CA MET A 136 -19.09 7.97 -2.71
C MET A 136 -20.53 7.85 -3.21
N ALA A 137 -21.00 8.84 -3.96
CA ALA A 137 -22.30 8.77 -4.65
C ALA A 137 -22.40 7.60 -5.65
N ALA A 138 -21.27 7.16 -6.23
CA ALA A 138 -21.22 6.00 -7.13
C ALA A 138 -20.95 4.68 -6.39
N ALA A 139 -20.73 4.71 -5.06
CA ALA A 139 -20.38 3.57 -4.22
C ALA A 139 -21.50 3.14 -3.26
N VAL A 140 -22.70 3.73 -3.35
CA VAL A 140 -23.82 3.53 -2.41
C VAL A 140 -24.21 2.05 -2.22
N THR A 141 -24.08 1.24 -3.26
CA THR A 141 -24.40 -0.20 -3.22
C THR A 141 -23.19 -1.08 -2.92
N ASP A 142 -22.00 -0.48 -2.77
CA ASP A 142 -20.79 -1.25 -2.54
C ASP A 142 -20.68 -1.63 -1.05
N PRO A 143 -20.17 -2.84 -0.75
CA PRO A 143 -19.98 -3.23 0.63
C PRO A 143 -18.97 -2.33 1.36
N PRO A 144 -19.19 -1.95 2.64
CA PRO A 144 -18.30 -1.06 3.39
C PRO A 144 -16.84 -1.52 3.43
N GLN A 145 -16.61 -2.84 3.46
CA GLN A 145 -15.26 -3.41 3.41
C GLN A 145 -14.54 -3.10 2.09
N VAL A 146 -15.23 -3.13 0.96
CA VAL A 146 -14.65 -2.81 -0.35
C VAL A 146 -14.29 -1.33 -0.41
N ILE A 147 -15.17 -0.46 0.09
CA ILE A 147 -14.91 0.98 0.20
C ILE A 147 -13.65 1.24 1.05
N MET A 148 -13.53 0.59 2.21
CA MET A 148 -12.32 0.72 3.03
C MET A 148 -11.05 0.21 2.34
N HIS A 149 -11.13 -0.88 1.56
CA HIS A 149 -9.98 -1.36 0.81
C HIS A 149 -9.53 -0.36 -0.27
N ARG A 150 -10.46 0.32 -0.95
CA ARG A 150 -10.16 1.40 -1.91
C ARG A 150 -9.48 2.58 -1.24
N LEU A 151 -10.05 3.07 -0.15
CA LEU A 151 -9.50 4.19 0.62
C LEU A 151 -8.09 3.86 1.11
N PHE A 152 -7.88 2.64 1.62
CA PHE A 152 -6.58 2.19 2.08
C PHE A 152 -5.55 2.11 0.94
N LEU A 153 -5.90 1.53 -0.21
CA LEU A 153 -5.00 1.44 -1.37
C LEU A 153 -4.59 2.83 -1.87
N ARG A 154 -5.57 3.74 -1.99
CA ARG A 154 -5.31 5.13 -2.40
C ARG A 154 -4.47 5.89 -1.38
N LEU A 155 -4.69 5.67 -0.09
CA LEU A 155 -3.86 6.22 0.98
C LEU A 155 -2.41 5.73 0.86
N MET A 156 -2.20 4.43 0.58
CA MET A 156 -0.86 3.84 0.42
C MET A 156 -0.13 4.35 -0.82
N PHE A 157 -0.86 4.60 -1.90
CA PHE A 157 -0.31 5.28 -3.08
C PHE A 157 0.19 6.69 -2.72
N HIS A 158 -0.64 7.54 -2.12
CA HIS A 158 -0.23 8.89 -1.73
C HIS A 158 0.88 8.92 -0.68
N LYS A 159 0.88 7.97 0.26
CA LYS A 159 1.99 7.78 1.21
C LYS A 159 3.30 7.55 0.47
N GLY A 160 3.31 6.68 -0.53
CA GLY A 160 4.49 6.42 -1.36
C GLY A 160 5.01 7.68 -2.07
N GLN A 161 4.09 8.47 -2.65
CA GLN A 161 4.44 9.74 -3.30
C GLN A 161 5.08 10.72 -2.30
N ILE A 162 4.48 10.90 -1.12
CA ILE A 162 5.04 11.77 -0.07
C ILE A 162 6.43 11.29 0.35
N MET A 163 6.58 10.00 0.68
CA MET A 163 7.87 9.44 1.10
C MET A 163 8.98 9.66 0.08
N LEU A 164 8.65 9.53 -1.21
CA LEU A 164 9.61 9.63 -2.30
C LEU A 164 10.03 11.08 -2.58
N HIS A 165 9.08 12.01 -2.51
CA HIS A 165 9.27 13.38 -2.99
C HIS A 165 9.45 14.43 -1.89
N CYS A 166 9.12 14.15 -0.62
CA CYS A 166 9.06 15.17 0.43
C CYS A 166 10.38 15.90 0.67
N LYS A 167 11.53 15.22 0.50
CA LYS A 167 12.85 15.84 0.66
C LYS A 167 13.12 16.97 -0.35
N TYR A 168 12.44 16.96 -1.49
CA TYR A 168 12.56 17.97 -2.55
C TYR A 168 11.66 19.19 -2.35
N LEU A 169 10.93 19.25 -1.23
CA LEU A 169 10.14 20.41 -0.84
C LEU A 169 10.97 21.52 -0.20
N SER A 170 12.17 21.19 0.31
CA SER A 170 13.03 22.15 1.00
C SER A 170 13.64 23.18 0.04
N PRO A 171 13.46 24.50 0.28
CA PRO A 171 14.03 25.56 -0.58
C PRO A 171 15.55 25.49 -0.74
N ASN A 172 16.25 25.00 0.29
CA ASN A 172 17.71 24.90 0.33
C ASN A 172 18.31 23.89 -0.68
N GLN A 173 17.50 23.01 -1.28
CA GLN A 173 17.95 22.08 -2.34
C GLN A 173 17.71 22.63 -3.75
N ALA A 174 16.91 23.69 -3.89
CA ALA A 174 16.63 24.36 -5.16
C ALA A 174 17.76 25.30 -5.61
N THR A 175 18.81 25.47 -4.78
CA THR A 175 19.97 26.33 -5.03
C THR A 175 21.22 25.57 -5.48
N SER A 176 21.07 24.32 -5.93
CA SER A 176 22.10 23.70 -6.78
C SER A 176 22.19 24.48 -8.09
N SER A 177 23.41 24.70 -8.56
CA SER A 177 23.87 25.72 -9.54
C SER A 177 23.24 25.69 -10.95
N ASP A 178 22.14 24.98 -11.15
CA ASP A 178 21.51 24.75 -12.45
C ASP A 178 19.98 25.00 -12.38
N GLY A 179 19.60 26.26 -12.16
CA GLY A 179 18.25 26.77 -12.42
C GLY A 179 17.11 26.30 -11.49
N HIS A 180 16.20 27.22 -11.21
CA HIS A 180 14.98 27.05 -10.39
C HIS A 180 13.98 25.95 -10.85
N THR A 181 14.34 25.08 -11.81
CA THR A 181 13.44 24.16 -12.53
C THR A 181 13.55 22.70 -12.06
N SER A 182 14.57 22.32 -11.28
CA SER A 182 14.99 20.91 -11.15
C SER A 182 13.98 19.94 -10.50
N TYR A 183 13.01 20.40 -9.69
CA TYR A 183 12.14 19.49 -8.90
C TYR A 183 10.65 19.85 -8.88
N ILE A 184 10.16 20.54 -9.93
CA ILE A 184 8.74 20.95 -10.01
C ILE A 184 7.80 19.73 -9.89
N HIS A 185 8.11 18.62 -10.58
CA HIS A 185 7.33 17.38 -10.48
C HIS A 185 7.22 16.89 -9.04
N SER A 186 8.35 16.72 -8.34
CA SER A 186 8.35 16.30 -6.94
C SER A 186 7.50 17.20 -6.03
N ARG A 187 7.58 18.52 -6.23
CA ARG A 187 6.80 19.47 -5.44
C ARG A 187 5.30 19.30 -5.69
N SER A 188 4.89 19.24 -6.96
CA SER A 188 3.50 19.03 -7.34
C SER A 188 2.98 17.68 -6.83
N SER A 189 3.72 16.59 -7.03
CA SER A 189 3.33 15.25 -6.57
C SER A 189 3.15 15.18 -5.06
N CYS A 190 4.02 15.84 -4.28
CA CYS A 190 3.85 15.90 -2.83
C CYS A 190 2.61 16.67 -2.39
N ILE A 191 2.34 17.83 -3.00
CA ILE A 191 1.18 18.66 -2.67
C ILE A 191 -0.11 17.93 -3.05
N GLU A 192 -0.18 17.37 -4.26
CA GLU A 192 -1.32 16.59 -4.73
C GLU A 192 -1.56 15.36 -3.86
N ALA A 193 -0.50 14.66 -3.47
CA ALA A 193 -0.61 13.52 -2.57
C ALA A 193 -1.14 13.92 -1.19
N ALA A 194 -0.60 15.00 -0.59
CA ALA A 194 -1.06 15.48 0.70
C ALA A 194 -2.54 15.92 0.66
N LEU A 195 -2.96 16.65 -0.38
CA LEU A 195 -4.37 17.01 -0.60
C LEU A 195 -5.24 15.77 -0.81
N GLY A 196 -4.76 14.76 -1.55
CA GLY A 196 -5.44 13.49 -1.73
C GLY A 196 -5.66 12.73 -0.42
N ILE A 197 -4.67 12.73 0.47
CA ILE A 197 -4.77 12.16 1.82
C ILE A 197 -5.83 12.89 2.66
N LEU A 198 -5.85 14.23 2.65
CA LEU A 198 -6.88 15.01 3.35
C LEU A 198 -8.28 14.82 2.74
N GLY A 199 -8.37 14.59 1.44
CA GLY A 199 -9.61 14.19 0.79
C GLY A 199 -10.13 12.84 1.30
N ILE A 200 -9.24 11.87 1.51
CA ILE A 200 -9.57 10.58 2.15
C ILE A 200 -10.00 10.78 3.60
N GLN A 201 -9.30 11.63 4.35
CA GLN A 201 -9.68 11.97 5.73
C GLN A 201 -11.11 12.50 5.78
N ARG A 202 -11.44 13.49 4.93
CA ARG A 202 -12.79 14.07 4.87
C ARG A 202 -13.86 13.01 4.58
N ILE A 203 -13.61 12.13 3.61
CA ILE A 203 -14.53 11.02 3.29
C ILE A 203 -14.74 10.11 4.50
N LEU A 204 -13.66 9.77 5.22
CA LEU A 204 -13.75 8.93 6.41
C LEU A 204 -14.52 9.63 7.54
N ASP A 205 -14.28 10.91 7.77
CA ASP A 205 -14.98 11.68 8.81
C ASP A 205 -16.49 11.77 8.52
N GLU A 206 -16.87 11.99 7.26
CA GLU A 206 -18.27 12.02 6.80
C GLU A 206 -18.92 10.62 6.91
N GLU A 207 -18.31 9.60 6.31
CA GLU A 207 -18.93 8.28 6.15
C GLU A 207 -18.84 7.39 7.40
N THR A 208 -18.00 7.74 8.38
CA THR A 208 -17.97 7.05 9.69
C THR A 208 -18.91 7.68 10.73
N GLY A 209 -19.50 8.83 10.41
CA GLY A 209 -20.52 9.49 11.21
C GLY A 209 -21.84 8.70 11.27
N PRO A 210 -22.82 9.18 12.07
CA PRO A 210 -24.17 8.62 12.07
C PRO A 210 -24.74 8.57 10.64
N ASP A 211 -25.37 7.46 10.29
CA ASP A 211 -25.98 7.20 8.97
C ASP A 211 -25.02 7.12 7.77
N GLY A 212 -23.70 7.23 7.99
CA GLY A 212 -22.68 7.04 6.94
C GLY A 212 -22.45 5.56 6.59
N GLN A 213 -21.99 5.29 5.36
CA GLN A 213 -21.81 3.92 4.84
C GLN A 213 -20.76 3.12 5.62
N LEU A 214 -19.82 3.81 6.28
CA LEU A 214 -18.71 3.22 7.02
C LEU A 214 -18.95 3.21 8.54
N CYS A 215 -20.11 3.69 9.02
CA CYS A 215 -20.43 3.82 10.44
C CYS A 215 -20.20 2.50 11.22
N MET A 216 -20.70 1.38 10.68
CA MET A 216 -20.56 0.05 11.31
C MET A 216 -19.12 -0.47 11.37
N ILE A 217 -18.23 0.08 10.54
CA ILE A 217 -16.82 -0.30 10.47
C ILE A 217 -15.86 0.82 10.88
N ARG A 218 -16.36 1.87 11.57
CA ARG A 218 -15.55 3.01 12.04
C ARG A 218 -14.31 2.61 12.85
N TRP A 219 -14.37 1.48 13.56
CA TRP A 219 -13.25 0.93 14.33
C TRP A 219 -12.04 0.56 13.45
N ARG A 220 -12.23 0.41 12.13
CA ARG A 220 -11.15 0.20 11.16
C ARG A 220 -10.37 1.48 10.83
N ALA A 221 -10.85 2.65 11.23
CA ALA A 221 -10.08 3.90 11.21
C ALA A 221 -8.95 3.80 12.23
N SER A 222 -7.81 3.29 11.78
CA SER A 222 -6.68 2.94 12.61
C SER A 222 -5.82 4.16 12.99
N SER A 223 -5.00 4.00 14.04
CA SER A 223 -3.94 4.96 14.40
C SER A 223 -3.01 5.25 13.22
N PHE A 224 -2.73 4.23 12.40
CA PHE A 224 -1.93 4.35 11.19
C PHE A 224 -2.53 5.35 10.18
N MET A 225 -3.83 5.31 9.92
CA MET A 225 -4.45 6.29 8.99
C MET A 225 -4.36 7.73 9.52
N LYS A 226 -4.59 7.91 10.83
CA LYS A 226 -4.48 9.21 11.49
C LYS A 226 -3.06 9.77 11.40
N HIS A 227 -2.04 8.92 11.51
CA HIS A 227 -0.65 9.31 11.32
C HIS A 227 -0.41 9.89 9.91
N GLU A 228 -0.95 9.27 8.88
CA GLU A 228 -0.84 9.78 7.50
C GLU A 228 -1.58 11.12 7.33
N PHE A 229 -2.75 11.30 7.94
CA PHE A 229 -3.51 12.56 7.90
C PHE A 229 -2.74 13.72 8.55
N LEU A 230 -2.14 13.47 9.71
CA LEU A 230 -1.30 14.46 10.40
C LEU A 230 -0.04 14.78 9.58
N THR A 231 0.58 13.78 8.97
CA THR A 231 1.75 13.97 8.09
C THR A 231 1.42 14.86 6.90
N ALA A 232 0.29 14.59 6.21
CA ALA A 232 -0.18 15.41 5.09
C ALA A 232 -0.49 16.85 5.53
N THR A 233 -1.18 17.03 6.66
CA THR A 233 -1.47 18.35 7.25
C THR A 233 -0.18 19.13 7.53
N MET A 234 0.78 18.50 8.22
CA MET A 234 2.06 19.12 8.56
C MET A 234 2.82 19.55 7.30
N LEU A 235 2.84 18.71 6.27
CA LEU A 235 3.53 19.00 5.01
C LEU A 235 2.93 20.24 4.32
N LEU A 236 1.61 20.35 4.26
CA LEU A 236 0.95 21.52 3.66
C LEU A 236 1.16 22.78 4.50
N CYS A 237 1.10 22.70 5.83
CA CYS A 237 1.40 23.82 6.72
C CYS A 237 2.85 24.31 6.61
N PHE A 238 3.80 23.42 6.31
CA PHE A 238 5.20 23.79 6.08
C PHE A 238 5.41 24.55 4.77
N LEU A 239 4.52 24.37 3.79
CA LEU A 239 4.60 24.98 2.46
C LEU A 239 3.81 26.30 2.33
N ALA A 240 2.93 26.60 3.28
CA ALA A 240 2.09 27.79 3.33
C ALA A 240 2.81 28.99 3.95
#